data_AF-A0A8C0KX79-F1
#
_entry.id   AF-A0A8C0KX79-F1
#
_cell.length_a   1.000
_cell.length_b   1.000
_cell.length_c   1.000
_cell.angle_alpha   90.00
_cell.angle_beta   90.00
_cell.angle_gamma   90.00
#
_symmetry.space_group_name_H-M   'P 1'
#
loop_
_entity.id
_entity.type
_entity.pdbx_description
1 polymer ?
#
loop_
_entity_poly.entity_id
_entity_poly.type
_entity_poly.pdbx_seq_one_letter_code
_entity_poly.pdbx_strand_id
1 'polypeptide(L)'
;MPVQAPQWTDFLSCPICTQTFDETIRKPISLGCGHTVCKMCLNKLHRKACPFDQTTINTDIELLPVNSALLQLVGAQVPEQQPITLCSGVEDTKHYEEAKKCVEELALYLKPLSMGLNSTTQSVLSRPMQRKLVTLVHCQLVEEEGRIRAMRAARSLGERTVTELILQHQNPQQLSSNLWAAVRARGCQFLGPAMQEEALKLVLLALEDGSALSRKVLVLFVVQRLEPRFPQASKTSIGHVVQLLYRASCFKVTKRDEDSSLMQLKEEFRTYEALRREHDSQIVQIAMEAGLRIAPDQWSSLLYGDQSHKSHMQSIIDKLQTPASFAQSVQELTIALQRTGDPANLNRLRPHLELLANIDPSPDAPPPTWEQLENGLVAVRTVVHGLVDYIQNHSKKGADQQQHSKYKTYMCRDMKQRGGCPRGASCTFAHSQEELEKGTR
;
A
#
# COMPACT_ATOMS: atom_id res chain seq x y z
N MET A 1 6.99 -34.01 2.21
CA MET A 1 6.09 -32.95 2.73
C MET A 1 6.60 -31.62 2.20
N PRO A 2 5.74 -30.72 1.70
CA PRO A 2 6.17 -29.37 1.33
C PRO A 2 6.74 -28.70 2.57
N VAL A 3 7.99 -28.24 2.48
CA VAL A 3 8.65 -27.47 3.55
C VAL A 3 7.95 -26.13 3.65
N GLN A 4 7.70 -25.64 4.87
CA GLN A 4 7.07 -24.33 5.09
C GLN A 4 7.85 -23.26 4.32
N ALA A 5 7.13 -22.39 3.59
CA ALA A 5 7.74 -21.30 2.84
C ALA A 5 8.53 -20.39 3.79
N PRO A 6 9.75 -19.95 3.42
CA PRO A 6 10.57 -19.09 4.28
C PRO A 6 9.87 -17.78 4.59
N GLN A 7 10.08 -17.27 5.81
CA GLN A 7 9.67 -15.91 6.15
C GLN A 7 10.52 -14.90 5.37
N TRP A 8 9.90 -13.88 4.79
CA TRP A 8 10.61 -12.86 4.00
C TRP A 8 11.64 -12.07 4.82
N THR A 9 11.56 -12.11 6.15
CA THR A 9 12.50 -11.46 7.07
C THR A 9 13.81 -12.20 7.23
N ASP A 10 13.84 -13.51 6.94
CA ASP A 10 15.02 -14.37 7.13
C ASP A 10 15.76 -14.62 5.79
N PHE A 11 15.75 -13.61 4.92
CA PHE A 11 16.26 -13.68 3.55
C PHE A 11 17.80 -13.86 3.43
N LEU A 12 18.53 -13.78 4.55
CA LEU A 12 19.98 -14.00 4.63
C LEU A 12 20.37 -15.43 5.04
N SER A 13 19.38 -16.29 5.29
CA SER A 13 19.61 -17.68 5.70
C SER A 13 19.02 -18.66 4.70
N CYS A 14 19.71 -19.78 4.50
CA CYS A 14 19.21 -20.87 3.68
C CYS A 14 17.98 -21.50 4.36
N PRO A 15 16.82 -21.60 3.70
CA PRO A 15 15.63 -22.16 4.33
C PRO A 15 15.69 -23.67 4.59
N ILE A 16 16.69 -24.38 4.03
CA ILE A 16 16.85 -25.84 4.20
C ILE A 16 17.79 -26.15 5.38
N CYS A 17 19.00 -25.60 5.37
CA CYS A 17 19.97 -25.86 6.45
C CYS A 17 19.90 -24.85 7.59
N THR A 18 19.03 -23.84 7.49
CA THR A 18 18.80 -22.75 8.47
C THR A 18 20.03 -21.93 8.81
N GLN A 19 21.14 -22.11 8.08
CA GLN A 19 22.37 -21.37 8.28
C GLN A 19 22.42 -20.15 7.37
N THR A 20 23.03 -19.08 7.88
CA THR A 20 23.36 -17.87 7.11
C THR A 20 24.22 -18.21 5.90
N PHE A 21 23.98 -17.50 4.80
CA PHE A 21 24.79 -17.64 3.58
C PHE A 21 26.24 -17.19 3.79
N ASP A 22 27.16 -17.75 3.01
CA ASP A 22 28.57 -17.35 3.00
C ASP A 22 29.18 -17.49 1.59
N GLU A 23 30.34 -16.87 1.40
CA GLU A 23 31.03 -16.81 0.10
C GLU A 23 31.74 -18.11 -0.31
N THR A 24 31.79 -19.13 0.56
CA THR A 24 32.60 -20.33 0.33
C THR A 24 31.75 -21.56 0.09
N ILE A 25 31.02 -22.01 1.12
CA ILE A 25 30.30 -23.28 1.16
C ILE A 25 28.80 -23.04 0.96
N ARG A 26 28.21 -22.10 1.70
CA ARG A 26 26.76 -21.81 1.66
C ARG A 26 26.46 -20.63 0.76
N LYS A 27 26.95 -20.70 -0.49
CA LYS A 27 26.71 -19.69 -1.52
C LYS A 27 25.22 -19.57 -1.84
N PRO A 28 24.59 -18.39 -1.77
CA PRO A 28 23.17 -18.22 -2.08
C PRO A 28 22.93 -18.34 -3.59
N ILE A 29 22.07 -19.27 -4.00
CA ILE A 29 21.64 -19.42 -5.40
C ILE A 29 20.14 -19.18 -5.48
N SER A 30 19.75 -18.13 -6.20
CA SER A 30 18.35 -17.87 -6.54
C SER A 30 17.90 -18.82 -7.65
N LEU A 31 16.68 -19.34 -7.53
CA LEU A 31 16.01 -20.14 -8.55
C LEU A 31 14.96 -19.28 -9.27
N GLY A 32 14.58 -19.67 -10.49
CA GLY A 32 13.58 -18.96 -11.29
C GLY A 32 12.26 -18.73 -10.56
N CYS A 33 11.86 -19.66 -9.69
CA CYS A 33 10.64 -19.57 -8.87
C CYS A 33 10.67 -18.47 -7.78
N GLY A 34 11.83 -17.84 -7.54
CA GLY A 34 12.00 -16.78 -6.54
C GLY A 34 12.41 -17.27 -5.16
N HIS A 35 12.76 -18.56 -5.01
CA HIS A 35 13.38 -19.09 -3.80
C HIS A 35 14.90 -19.06 -3.91
N THR A 36 15.59 -18.73 -2.82
CA THR A 36 17.06 -18.83 -2.74
C THR A 36 17.47 -19.92 -1.76
N VAL A 37 18.35 -20.81 -2.22
CA VAL A 37 18.86 -21.96 -1.45
C VAL A 37 20.38 -21.96 -1.57
N CYS A 38 21.09 -22.42 -0.52
CA CYS A 38 22.54 -22.47 -0.60
C CYS A 38 23.02 -23.59 -1.55
N LYS A 39 24.12 -23.37 -2.26
CA LYS A 39 24.71 -24.31 -3.22
C LYS A 39 24.93 -25.71 -2.63
N MET A 40 25.43 -25.79 -1.39
CA MET A 40 25.61 -27.05 -0.66
C MET A 40 24.30 -27.84 -0.52
N CYS A 41 23.18 -27.17 -0.24
CA CYS A 41 21.88 -27.84 -0.11
C CYS A 41 21.29 -28.23 -1.47
N LEU A 42 21.45 -27.38 -2.49
CA LEU A 42 21.02 -27.69 -3.87
C LEU A 42 21.71 -28.94 -4.40
N ASN A 43 23.02 -29.09 -4.19
CA ASN A 43 23.79 -30.26 -4.63
C ASN A 43 23.40 -31.56 -3.89
N LYS A 44 22.70 -31.46 -2.76
CA LYS A 44 22.18 -32.61 -2.01
C LYS A 44 20.74 -32.98 -2.40
N LEU A 45 20.09 -32.21 -3.28
CA LEU A 45 18.74 -32.53 -3.73
C LEU A 45 18.76 -33.74 -4.67
N HIS A 46 17.95 -34.75 -4.34
CA HIS A 46 17.78 -35.93 -5.19
C HIS A 46 16.95 -35.67 -6.45
N ARG A 47 16.14 -34.60 -6.46
CA ARG A 47 15.31 -34.19 -7.60
C ARG A 47 15.69 -32.77 -8.03
N LYS A 48 15.77 -32.52 -9.33
CA LYS A 48 15.96 -31.19 -9.93
C LYS A 48 14.67 -30.37 -9.85
N ALA A 49 14.15 -30.16 -8.65
CA ALA A 49 12.97 -29.37 -8.39
C ALA A 49 13.13 -28.57 -7.10
N CYS A 50 12.54 -27.39 -7.07
CA CYS A 50 12.50 -26.56 -5.87
C CYS A 50 11.79 -27.32 -4.73
N PRO A 51 12.36 -27.37 -3.51
CA PRO A 51 11.77 -28.13 -2.41
C PRO A 51 10.53 -27.48 -1.77
N PHE A 52 10.21 -26.24 -2.15
CA PHE A 52 9.09 -25.47 -1.60
C PHE A 52 7.86 -25.52 -2.50
N ASP A 53 8.04 -25.26 -3.79
CA ASP A 53 6.94 -25.14 -4.77
C ASP A 53 6.98 -26.22 -5.86
N GLN A 54 7.99 -27.11 -5.84
CA GLN A 54 8.18 -28.21 -6.80
C GLN A 54 8.41 -27.76 -8.25
N THR A 55 8.70 -26.47 -8.48
CA THR A 55 9.07 -25.96 -9.81
C THR A 55 10.34 -26.66 -10.29
N THR A 56 10.33 -27.18 -11.52
CA THR A 56 11.48 -27.83 -12.14
C THR A 56 12.65 -26.85 -12.28
N ILE A 57 13.85 -27.30 -11.90
CA ILE A 57 15.10 -26.56 -12.09
C ILE A 57 15.69 -27.02 -13.43
N ASN A 58 15.52 -26.20 -14.47
CA ASN A 58 15.94 -26.54 -15.83
C ASN A 58 17.44 -26.31 -16.05
N THR A 59 17.99 -25.28 -15.41
CA THR A 59 19.41 -24.90 -15.53
C THR A 59 20.27 -25.75 -14.60
N ASP A 60 21.48 -26.12 -15.03
CA ASP A 60 22.46 -26.77 -14.14
C ASP A 60 22.83 -25.82 -12.99
N ILE A 61 22.90 -26.35 -11.76
CA ILE A 61 23.24 -25.60 -10.54
C ILE A 61 24.64 -24.96 -10.68
N GLU A 62 25.55 -25.61 -11.41
CA GLU A 62 26.89 -25.08 -11.66
C GLU A 62 26.90 -23.86 -12.60
N LEU A 63 25.86 -23.69 -13.42
CA LEU A 63 25.69 -22.55 -14.32
C LEU A 63 24.90 -21.40 -13.68
N LEU A 64 24.25 -21.64 -12.55
CA LEU A 64 23.49 -20.60 -11.85
C LEU A 64 24.42 -19.67 -11.07
N PRO A 65 24.33 -18.34 -11.29
CA PRO A 65 25.18 -17.41 -10.58
C PRO A 65 24.79 -17.29 -9.11
N VAL A 66 25.80 -17.01 -8.29
CA VAL A 66 25.63 -16.71 -6.88
C VAL A 66 25.01 -15.33 -6.72
N ASN A 67 24.07 -15.20 -5.78
CA ASN A 67 23.42 -13.93 -5.47
C ASN A 67 24.37 -13.03 -4.65
N SER A 68 25.16 -12.22 -5.36
CA SER A 68 26.08 -11.22 -4.82
C SER A 68 25.35 -10.17 -3.96
N ALA A 69 24.13 -9.78 -4.33
CA ALA A 69 23.33 -8.82 -3.57
C ALA A 69 23.05 -9.31 -2.13
N LEU A 70 22.79 -10.60 -1.94
CA LEU A 70 22.66 -11.20 -0.59
C LEU A 70 24.00 -11.32 0.14
N LEU A 71 25.08 -11.69 -0.57
CA LEU A 71 26.42 -11.79 0.03
C LEU A 71 26.92 -10.45 0.56
N GLN A 72 26.65 -9.34 -0.14
CA GLN A 72 26.98 -7.98 0.31
C GLN A 72 26.34 -7.63 1.67
N LEU A 73 25.18 -8.22 1.98
CA LEU A 73 24.46 -7.98 3.22
C LEU A 73 24.99 -8.79 4.40
N VAL A 74 25.65 -9.93 4.14
CA VAL A 74 26.31 -10.75 5.15
C VAL A 74 27.77 -10.28 5.40
N GLY A 75 28.26 -9.30 4.63
CA GLY A 75 29.61 -8.77 4.77
C GLY A 75 30.69 -9.61 4.09
N ALA A 76 30.28 -10.53 3.20
CA ALA A 76 31.20 -11.30 2.36
C ALA A 76 31.86 -10.41 1.29
N GLN A 77 33.08 -10.77 0.89
CA GLN A 77 33.72 -10.20 -0.29
C GLN A 77 32.99 -10.72 -1.52
N VAL A 78 32.43 -9.81 -2.31
CA VAL A 78 31.80 -10.19 -3.57
C VAL A 78 32.90 -10.68 -4.50
N PRO A 79 32.86 -11.94 -4.99
CA PRO A 79 33.87 -12.43 -5.92
C PRO A 79 33.96 -11.52 -7.15
N GLU A 80 35.17 -11.18 -7.60
CA GLU A 80 35.37 -10.53 -8.90
C GLU A 80 34.67 -11.36 -9.98
N GLN A 81 33.96 -10.64 -10.86
CA GLN A 81 33.03 -11.12 -11.89
C GLN A 81 33.33 -12.56 -12.36
N GLN A 82 32.45 -13.51 -12.00
CA GLN A 82 32.41 -14.76 -12.73
C GLN A 82 31.92 -14.43 -14.15
N PRO A 83 32.70 -14.70 -15.21
CA PRO A 83 32.26 -14.46 -16.57
C PRO A 83 31.06 -15.37 -16.84
N ILE A 84 29.87 -14.78 -16.91
CA ILE A 84 28.66 -15.50 -17.33
C ILE A 84 28.64 -15.40 -18.84
N THR A 85 28.91 -16.52 -19.52
CA THR A 85 28.69 -16.61 -20.96
C THR A 85 27.20 -16.84 -21.19
N LEU A 86 26.43 -15.75 -21.31
CA LEU A 86 25.08 -15.83 -21.82
C LEU A 86 25.12 -16.39 -23.25
N CYS A 87 24.24 -17.33 -23.56
CA CYS A 87 24.22 -17.99 -24.88
C CYS A 87 23.90 -17.02 -26.04
N SER A 88 23.51 -15.77 -25.75
CA SER A 88 22.92 -14.83 -26.70
C SER A 88 23.79 -13.65 -27.16
N GLY A 89 25.03 -13.52 -26.66
CA GLY A 89 26.03 -12.56 -27.18
C GLY A 89 26.48 -11.47 -26.20
N VAL A 90 27.36 -10.57 -26.68
CA VAL A 90 28.05 -9.56 -25.85
C VAL A 90 27.12 -8.45 -25.36
N GLU A 91 26.20 -7.96 -26.20
CA GLU A 91 25.26 -6.88 -25.84
C GLU A 91 24.27 -7.33 -24.74
N ASP A 92 23.72 -8.54 -24.86
CA ASP A 92 22.85 -9.12 -23.82
C ASP A 92 23.57 -9.30 -22.48
N THR A 93 24.87 -9.62 -22.52
CA THR A 93 25.70 -9.72 -21.32
C THR A 93 25.88 -8.36 -20.65
N LYS A 94 25.99 -7.27 -21.43
CA LYS A 94 26.05 -5.91 -20.90
C LYS A 94 24.74 -5.51 -20.21
N HIS A 95 23.61 -5.77 -20.85
CA HIS A 95 22.29 -5.53 -20.26
C HIS A 95 22.10 -6.31 -18.94
N TYR A 96 22.52 -7.58 -18.92
CA TYR A 96 22.50 -8.41 -17.71
C TYR A 96 23.35 -7.83 -16.58
N GLU A 97 24.58 -7.40 -16.85
CA GLU A 97 25.48 -6.88 -15.81
C GLU A 97 24.95 -5.56 -15.21
N GLU A 98 24.39 -4.67 -16.03
CA GLU A 98 23.78 -3.43 -15.51
C GLU A 98 22.50 -3.72 -14.70
N ALA A 99 21.65 -4.64 -15.17
CA ALA A 99 20.48 -5.13 -14.45
C ALA A 99 20.87 -5.72 -13.08
N LYS A 100 21.88 -6.58 -13.04
CA LYS A 100 22.41 -7.20 -11.82
C LYS A 100 22.94 -6.14 -10.85
N LYS A 101 23.74 -5.18 -11.34
CA LYS A 101 24.28 -4.08 -10.54
C LYS A 101 23.17 -3.24 -9.91
N CYS A 102 22.09 -2.96 -10.65
CA CYS A 102 20.93 -2.24 -10.10
C CYS A 102 20.31 -2.97 -8.90
N VAL A 103 20.18 -4.30 -8.97
CA VAL A 103 19.65 -5.12 -7.86
C VAL A 103 20.60 -5.11 -6.66
N GLU A 104 21.90 -5.19 -6.88
CA GLU A 104 22.92 -5.08 -5.83
C GLU A 104 22.86 -3.73 -5.10
N GLU A 105 22.85 -2.61 -5.84
CA GLU A 105 22.74 -1.27 -5.26
C GLU A 105 21.47 -1.10 -4.42
N LEU A 106 20.34 -1.60 -4.92
CA LEU A 106 19.07 -1.59 -4.21
C LEU A 106 19.11 -2.43 -2.94
N ALA A 107 19.75 -3.61 -2.97
CA ALA A 107 19.83 -4.51 -1.82
C ALA A 107 20.50 -3.86 -0.61
N LEU A 108 21.42 -2.91 -0.82
CA LEU A 108 22.10 -2.18 0.26
C LEU A 108 21.12 -1.47 1.21
N TYR A 109 19.91 -1.11 0.75
CA TYR A 109 18.87 -0.55 1.60
C TYR A 109 18.28 -1.53 2.64
N LEU A 110 18.59 -2.82 2.51
CA LEU A 110 18.24 -3.88 3.47
C LEU A 110 19.31 -4.09 4.56
N LYS A 111 20.49 -3.43 4.47
CA LYS A 111 21.57 -3.56 5.49
C LYS A 111 21.10 -3.34 6.94
N PRO A 112 20.24 -2.34 7.26
CA PRO A 112 19.75 -2.16 8.63
C PRO A 112 18.98 -3.38 9.17
N LEU A 113 18.36 -4.20 8.32
CA LEU A 113 17.73 -5.46 8.74
C LEU A 113 18.74 -6.57 9.00
N SER A 114 19.88 -6.56 8.29
CA SER A 114 20.95 -7.57 8.44
C SER A 114 21.62 -7.52 9.81
N MET A 115 21.78 -6.33 10.39
CA MET A 115 22.57 -6.12 11.61
C MET A 115 21.87 -6.48 12.93
N GLY A 116 20.64 -7.03 12.88
CA GLY A 116 19.87 -7.39 14.08
C GLY A 116 19.44 -6.18 14.93
N LEU A 117 18.58 -6.43 15.93
CA LEU A 117 17.90 -5.44 16.79
C LEU A 117 18.82 -4.50 17.63
N ASN A 118 20.15 -4.56 17.48
CA ASN A 118 21.11 -3.82 18.29
C ASN A 118 21.57 -2.50 17.65
N SER A 119 21.13 -2.16 16.43
CA SER A 119 21.39 -0.84 15.82
C SER A 119 20.21 0.10 16.02
N THR A 120 20.48 1.28 16.56
CA THR A 120 19.52 2.40 16.68
C THR A 120 19.18 3.06 15.34
N THR A 121 19.78 2.61 14.22
CA THR A 121 19.48 3.13 12.89
C THR A 121 18.20 2.51 12.32
N GLN A 122 17.07 3.22 12.49
CA GLN A 122 15.82 2.84 11.84
C GLN A 122 16.02 2.82 10.31
N SER A 123 15.54 1.76 9.64
CA SER A 123 15.56 1.69 8.18
C SER A 123 14.74 2.83 7.59
N VAL A 124 15.29 3.47 6.55
CA VAL A 124 14.61 4.55 5.83
C VAL A 124 13.39 4.03 5.06
N LEU A 125 13.46 2.79 4.56
CA LEU A 125 12.39 2.17 3.82
C LEU A 125 11.34 1.57 4.75
N SER A 126 10.06 1.72 4.39
CA SER A 126 8.98 1.06 5.11
C SER A 126 9.04 -0.47 4.99
N ARG A 127 8.43 -1.21 5.92
CA ARG A 127 8.34 -2.68 5.83
C ARG A 127 7.71 -3.18 4.51
N PRO A 128 6.60 -2.61 4.00
CA PRO A 128 6.09 -2.96 2.67
C PRO A 128 7.11 -2.79 1.54
N MET A 129 7.91 -1.73 1.59
CA MET A 129 8.96 -1.49 0.60
C MET A 129 10.07 -2.53 0.70
N GLN A 130 10.57 -2.80 1.91
CA GLN A 130 11.59 -3.82 2.17
C GLN A 130 11.14 -5.20 1.68
N ARG A 131 9.90 -5.62 1.94
CA ARG A 131 9.37 -6.92 1.49
C ARG A 131 9.38 -7.04 -0.03
N LYS A 132 8.96 -5.99 -0.74
CA LYS A 132 8.99 -5.96 -2.21
C LYS A 132 10.42 -5.96 -2.75
N LEU A 133 11.33 -5.29 -2.04
CA LEU A 133 12.74 -5.25 -2.40
C LEU A 133 13.41 -6.63 -2.21
N VAL A 134 13.14 -7.32 -1.10
CA VAL A 134 13.56 -8.72 -0.90
C VAL A 134 13.03 -9.62 -2.03
N THR A 135 11.78 -9.42 -2.47
CA THR A 135 11.21 -10.16 -3.60
C THR A 135 12.01 -9.95 -4.89
N LEU A 136 12.44 -8.71 -5.18
CA LEU A 136 13.30 -8.41 -6.32
C LEU A 136 14.69 -9.07 -6.20
N VAL A 137 15.31 -9.01 -5.02
CA VAL A 137 16.64 -9.58 -4.76
C VAL A 137 16.68 -11.09 -4.97
N HIS A 138 15.58 -11.80 -4.74
CA HIS A 138 15.49 -13.25 -4.97
C HIS A 138 15.27 -13.65 -6.44
N CYS A 139 15.13 -12.72 -7.37
CA CYS A 139 14.93 -13.04 -8.78
C CYS A 139 16.22 -13.54 -9.45
N GLN A 140 16.17 -14.67 -10.16
CA GLN A 140 17.29 -15.22 -10.91
C GLN A 140 17.30 -14.72 -12.35
N LEU A 141 18.12 -13.71 -12.66
CA LEU A 141 18.05 -12.98 -13.94
C LEU A 141 18.54 -13.78 -15.16
N VAL A 142 19.35 -14.84 -14.97
CA VAL A 142 19.76 -15.70 -16.09
C VAL A 142 18.61 -16.57 -16.62
N GLU A 143 17.59 -16.80 -15.80
CA GLU A 143 16.41 -17.58 -16.16
C GLU A 143 15.26 -16.67 -16.61
N GLU A 144 14.54 -17.07 -17.67
CA GLU A 144 13.40 -16.31 -18.21
C GLU A 144 12.32 -16.04 -17.15
N GLU A 145 11.97 -17.09 -16.42
CA GLU A 145 10.96 -17.06 -15.36
C GLU A 145 11.37 -16.15 -14.19
N GLY A 146 12.69 -16.03 -13.93
CA GLY A 146 13.23 -15.07 -12.98
C GLY A 146 13.20 -13.62 -13.50
N ARG A 147 13.43 -13.38 -14.80
CA ARG A 147 13.30 -12.05 -15.42
C ARG A 147 11.86 -11.55 -15.40
N ILE A 148 10.87 -12.40 -15.68
CA ILE A 148 9.44 -12.06 -15.58
C ILE A 148 9.10 -11.63 -14.15
N ARG A 149 9.53 -12.40 -13.14
CA ARG A 149 9.36 -12.02 -11.72
C ARG A 149 10.02 -10.70 -11.38
N ALA A 150 11.24 -10.45 -11.89
CA ALA A 150 11.95 -9.21 -11.66
C ALA A 150 11.18 -7.99 -12.18
N MET A 151 10.60 -8.07 -13.38
CA MET A 151 9.78 -6.98 -13.94
C MET A 151 8.52 -6.71 -13.12
N ARG A 152 7.82 -7.76 -12.67
CA ARG A 152 6.67 -7.63 -11.78
C ARG A 152 7.06 -7.02 -10.43
N ALA A 153 8.20 -7.42 -9.87
CA ALA A 153 8.74 -6.86 -8.62
C ALA A 153 9.13 -5.38 -8.79
N ALA A 154 9.78 -5.01 -9.91
CA ALA A 154 10.14 -3.63 -10.25
C ALA A 154 8.90 -2.73 -10.35
N ARG A 155 7.86 -3.17 -11.08
CA ARG A 155 6.57 -2.49 -11.14
C ARG A 155 5.97 -2.29 -9.74
N SER A 156 5.97 -3.34 -8.93
CA SER A 156 5.41 -3.31 -7.58
C SER A 156 6.14 -2.35 -6.64
N LEU A 157 7.47 -2.26 -6.76
CA LEU A 157 8.30 -1.29 -6.04
C LEU A 157 8.02 0.14 -6.49
N GLY A 158 7.89 0.38 -7.79
CA GLY A 158 7.53 1.69 -8.34
C GLY A 158 6.16 2.18 -7.85
N GLU A 159 5.15 1.32 -7.91
CA GLU A 159 3.78 1.63 -7.44
C GLU A 159 3.77 1.93 -5.93
N ARG A 160 4.51 1.15 -5.15
CA ARG A 160 4.65 1.40 -3.72
C ARG A 160 5.39 2.70 -3.43
N THR A 161 6.39 3.04 -4.24
CA THR A 161 7.15 4.29 -4.09
C THR A 161 6.26 5.51 -4.29
N VAL A 162 5.44 5.51 -5.34
CA VAL A 162 4.46 6.58 -5.59
C VAL A 162 3.50 6.74 -4.41
N THR A 163 3.00 5.62 -3.89
CA THR A 163 2.12 5.64 -2.70
C THR A 163 2.81 6.31 -1.51
N GLU A 164 4.08 6.00 -1.25
CA GLU A 164 4.82 6.59 -0.13
C GLU A 164 5.09 8.09 -0.35
N LEU A 165 5.43 8.50 -1.56
CA LEU A 165 5.60 9.92 -1.90
C LEU A 165 4.29 10.69 -1.72
N ILE A 166 3.15 10.17 -2.20
CA ILE A 166 1.84 10.81 -2.00
C ILE A 166 1.54 10.98 -0.51
N LEU A 167 1.80 9.94 0.30
CA LEU A 167 1.57 10.00 1.74
C LEU A 167 2.44 11.07 2.44
N GLN A 168 3.66 11.35 1.96
CA GLN A 168 4.46 12.45 2.49
C GLN A 168 3.88 13.84 2.18
N HIS A 169 3.15 13.98 1.07
CA HIS A 169 2.50 15.23 0.65
C HIS A 169 1.06 15.37 1.18
N GLN A 170 0.55 14.35 1.87
CA GLN A 170 -0.78 14.34 2.45
C GLN A 170 -0.74 14.82 3.92
N ASN A 171 -1.56 15.82 4.27
CA ASN A 171 -1.67 16.27 5.66
C ASN A 171 -2.61 15.33 6.45
N PRO A 172 -2.10 14.56 7.43
CA PRO A 172 -2.93 13.61 8.19
C PRO A 172 -4.00 14.30 9.03
N GLN A 173 -3.76 15.52 9.52
CA GLN A 173 -4.72 16.25 10.36
C GLN A 173 -5.95 16.71 9.58
N GLN A 174 -5.81 16.95 8.27
CA GLN A 174 -6.90 17.41 7.41
C GLN A 174 -7.53 16.28 6.58
N LEU A 175 -7.03 15.05 6.69
CA LEU A 175 -7.43 13.92 5.86
C LEU A 175 -8.95 13.64 5.91
N SER A 176 -9.50 13.53 7.13
CA SER A 176 -10.94 13.31 7.34
C SER A 176 -11.78 14.47 6.78
N SER A 177 -11.36 15.72 7.01
CA SER A 177 -12.06 16.89 6.50
C SER A 177 -12.10 16.91 4.96
N ASN A 178 -10.96 16.62 4.33
CA ASN A 178 -10.83 16.56 2.87
C ASN A 178 -11.67 15.43 2.28
N LEU A 179 -11.69 14.26 2.91
CA LEU A 179 -12.55 13.14 2.51
C LEU A 179 -14.02 13.58 2.50
N TRP A 180 -14.51 14.11 3.61
CA TRP A 180 -15.92 14.48 3.71
C TRP A 180 -16.28 15.67 2.83
N ALA A 181 -15.34 16.58 2.57
CA ALA A 181 -15.53 17.63 1.57
C ALA A 181 -15.69 17.04 0.15
N ALA A 182 -14.85 16.07 -0.22
CA ALA A 182 -14.94 15.37 -1.52
C ALA A 182 -16.26 14.58 -1.67
N VAL A 183 -16.74 13.94 -0.60
CA VAL A 183 -18.05 13.26 -0.58
C VAL A 183 -19.19 14.27 -0.76
N ARG A 184 -19.18 15.38 -0.02
CA ARG A 184 -20.21 16.42 -0.13
C ARG A 184 -20.22 17.12 -1.49
N ALA A 185 -19.05 17.36 -2.08
CA ALA A 185 -18.94 17.97 -3.41
C ALA A 185 -19.63 17.14 -4.52
N ARG A 186 -19.85 15.85 -4.29
CA ARG A 186 -20.59 14.94 -5.20
C ARG A 186 -22.07 14.80 -4.82
N GLY A 187 -22.61 15.69 -3.98
CA GLY A 187 -23.99 15.63 -3.48
C GLY A 187 -24.27 14.41 -2.61
N CYS A 188 -23.23 13.81 -2.03
CA CYS A 188 -23.30 12.62 -1.19
C CYS A 188 -23.04 12.99 0.27
N GLN A 189 -23.41 12.10 1.20
CA GLN A 189 -23.17 12.32 2.62
C GLN A 189 -22.99 10.98 3.35
N PHE A 190 -22.07 11.00 4.32
CA PHE A 190 -21.93 9.96 5.33
C PHE A 190 -22.34 10.54 6.68
N LEU A 191 -23.26 9.88 7.37
CA LEU A 191 -23.92 10.41 8.58
C LEU A 191 -23.21 10.02 9.89
N GLY A 192 -22.09 9.31 9.80
CA GLY A 192 -21.43 8.66 10.92
C GLY A 192 -21.85 7.18 11.03
N PRO A 193 -21.04 6.32 11.69
CA PRO A 193 -21.19 4.87 11.62
C PRO A 193 -22.60 4.35 11.96
N ALA A 194 -23.12 4.70 13.14
CA ALA A 194 -24.40 4.19 13.63
C ALA A 194 -25.61 4.70 12.82
N MET A 195 -25.62 5.99 12.47
CA MET A 195 -26.73 6.59 11.73
C MET A 195 -26.74 6.13 10.27
N GLN A 196 -25.57 5.94 9.66
CA GLN A 196 -25.46 5.42 8.31
C GLN A 196 -25.93 3.97 8.22
N GLU A 197 -25.53 3.13 9.17
CA GLU A 197 -25.98 1.74 9.24
C GLU A 197 -27.51 1.64 9.29
N GLU A 198 -28.15 2.40 10.17
CA GLU A 198 -29.61 2.41 10.31
C GLU A 198 -30.30 2.95 9.03
N ALA A 199 -29.76 4.01 8.43
CA ALA A 199 -30.28 4.54 7.17
C ALA A 199 -30.23 3.51 6.03
N LEU A 200 -29.13 2.75 5.91
CA LEU A 200 -29.00 1.69 4.90
C LEU A 200 -29.94 0.51 5.17
N LYS A 201 -30.13 0.11 6.43
CA LYS A 201 -31.11 -0.91 6.82
C LYS A 201 -32.55 -0.49 6.48
N LEU A 202 -32.90 0.78 6.68
CA LEU A 202 -34.21 1.31 6.30
C LEU A 202 -34.41 1.40 4.78
N VAL A 203 -33.36 1.74 4.01
CA VAL A 203 -33.41 1.67 2.54
C VAL A 203 -33.64 0.24 2.08
N LEU A 204 -32.93 -0.72 2.70
CA LEU A 204 -33.09 -2.13 2.38
C LEU A 204 -34.50 -2.63 2.69
N LEU A 205 -35.03 -2.33 3.88
CA LEU A 205 -36.40 -2.66 4.29
C LEU A 205 -37.45 -2.15 3.28
N ALA A 206 -37.21 -0.99 2.65
CA ALA A 206 -38.14 -0.41 1.69
C ALA A 206 -38.08 -1.04 0.29
N LEU A 207 -36.99 -1.74 -0.06
CA LEU A 207 -36.68 -2.13 -1.44
C LEU A 207 -36.23 -3.60 -1.60
N GLU A 208 -36.03 -4.35 -0.52
CA GLU A 208 -35.53 -5.74 -0.56
C GLU A 208 -36.50 -6.72 -1.21
N ASP A 209 -37.81 -6.44 -1.15
CA ASP A 209 -38.85 -7.19 -1.85
C ASP A 209 -38.90 -6.90 -3.36
N GLY A 210 -38.08 -5.95 -3.83
CA GLY A 210 -38.09 -5.47 -5.21
C GLY A 210 -39.11 -4.37 -5.47
N SER A 211 -39.65 -3.73 -4.44
CA SER A 211 -40.45 -2.51 -4.59
C SER A 211 -39.72 -1.44 -5.39
N ALA A 212 -40.46 -0.70 -6.22
CA ALA A 212 -39.96 0.39 -7.03
C ALA A 212 -40.52 1.72 -6.50
N LEU A 213 -39.68 2.52 -5.84
CA LEU A 213 -40.10 3.76 -5.19
C LEU A 213 -39.46 4.97 -5.87
N SER A 214 -40.18 6.10 -5.92
CA SER A 214 -39.56 7.36 -6.31
C SER A 214 -38.60 7.83 -5.20
N ARG A 215 -37.59 8.63 -5.58
CA ARG A 215 -36.64 9.22 -4.60
C ARG A 215 -37.37 9.93 -3.45
N LYS A 216 -38.42 10.69 -3.75
CA LYS A 216 -39.19 11.43 -2.73
C LYS A 216 -39.84 10.49 -1.72
N VAL A 217 -40.46 9.40 -2.19
CA VAL A 217 -41.13 8.41 -1.34
C VAL A 217 -40.12 7.66 -0.48
N LEU A 218 -39.02 7.19 -1.06
CA LEU A 218 -37.95 6.49 -0.33
C LEU A 218 -37.33 7.38 0.78
N VAL A 219 -37.00 8.64 0.45
CA VAL A 219 -36.44 9.58 1.43
C VAL A 219 -37.41 9.82 2.59
N LEU A 220 -38.71 10.00 2.30
CA LEU A 220 -39.71 10.18 3.36
C LEU A 220 -39.84 8.94 4.24
N PHE A 221 -39.86 7.74 3.64
CA PHE A 221 -39.92 6.47 4.37
C PHE A 221 -38.79 6.34 5.39
N VAL A 222 -37.55 6.66 4.97
CA VAL A 222 -36.36 6.56 5.81
C VAL A 222 -36.36 7.65 6.90
N VAL A 223 -36.62 8.91 6.55
CA VAL A 223 -36.60 10.02 7.53
C VAL A 223 -37.60 9.77 8.67
N GLN A 224 -38.84 9.40 8.35
CA GLN A 224 -39.89 9.17 9.36
C GLN A 224 -39.53 8.09 10.39
N ARG A 225 -38.72 7.10 9.99
CA ARG A 225 -38.29 6.00 10.86
C ARG A 225 -36.96 6.29 11.56
N LEU A 226 -36.11 7.12 10.98
CA LEU A 226 -34.78 7.43 11.50
C LEU A 226 -34.79 8.60 12.50
N GLU A 227 -35.60 9.62 12.25
CA GLU A 227 -35.67 10.86 13.05
C GLU A 227 -35.94 10.63 14.56
N PRO A 228 -36.81 9.69 14.99
CA PRO A 228 -37.04 9.45 16.41
C PRO A 228 -35.78 9.02 17.19
N ARG A 229 -34.83 8.35 16.52
CA ARG A 229 -33.57 7.88 17.12
C ARG A 229 -32.41 8.83 16.84
N PHE A 230 -32.47 9.55 15.72
CA PHE A 230 -31.44 10.49 15.27
C PHE A 230 -32.10 11.82 14.85
N PRO A 231 -32.34 12.76 15.79
CA PRO A 231 -33.07 14.00 15.53
C PRO A 231 -32.44 14.92 14.47
N GLN A 232 -31.16 14.74 14.16
CA GLN A 232 -30.46 15.43 13.09
C GLN A 232 -30.80 14.91 11.67
N ALA A 233 -31.59 13.83 11.57
CA ALA A 233 -32.02 13.28 10.29
C ALA A 233 -32.92 14.28 9.55
N SER A 234 -32.59 14.56 8.29
CA SER A 234 -33.39 15.45 7.43
C SER A 234 -33.56 14.88 6.04
N LYS A 235 -34.61 15.29 5.34
CA LYS A 235 -34.87 14.92 3.93
C LYS A 235 -33.65 15.17 3.04
N THR A 236 -32.94 16.28 3.27
CA THR A 236 -31.71 16.63 2.54
C THR A 236 -30.58 15.64 2.83
N SER A 237 -30.28 15.39 4.11
CA SER A 237 -29.19 14.48 4.51
C SER A 237 -29.42 13.03 4.01
N ILE A 238 -30.66 12.53 4.09
CA ILE A 238 -31.02 11.20 3.60
C ILE A 238 -31.07 11.17 2.07
N GLY A 239 -31.52 12.25 1.43
CA GLY A 239 -31.40 12.40 -0.02
C GLY A 239 -29.96 12.26 -0.52
N HIS A 240 -28.97 12.78 0.23
CA HIS A 240 -27.55 12.62 -0.08
C HIS A 240 -27.03 11.19 0.17
N VAL A 241 -27.57 10.45 1.15
CA VAL A 241 -27.26 9.02 1.32
C VAL A 241 -27.80 8.20 0.14
N VAL A 242 -29.05 8.46 -0.28
CA VAL A 242 -29.64 7.83 -1.47
C VAL A 242 -28.85 8.21 -2.73
N GLN A 243 -28.33 9.44 -2.81
CA GLN A 243 -27.44 9.87 -3.90
C GLN A 243 -26.15 9.06 -3.94
N LEU A 244 -25.57 8.72 -2.79
CA LEU A 244 -24.37 7.89 -2.71
C LEU A 244 -24.62 6.48 -3.27
N LEU A 245 -25.73 5.84 -2.88
CA LEU A 245 -26.15 4.54 -3.42
C LEU A 245 -26.47 4.61 -4.92
N TYR A 246 -27.01 5.74 -5.39
CA TYR A 246 -27.24 5.97 -6.81
C TYR A 246 -25.92 6.04 -7.60
N ARG A 247 -24.92 6.76 -7.08
CA ARG A 247 -23.58 6.82 -7.71
C ARG A 247 -22.91 5.45 -7.71
N ALA A 248 -23.08 4.70 -6.62
CA ALA A 248 -22.64 3.32 -6.47
C ALA A 248 -23.38 2.33 -7.40
N SER A 249 -24.28 2.81 -8.25
CA SER A 249 -25.03 2.00 -9.22
C SER A 249 -25.85 0.87 -8.57
N CYS A 250 -26.33 1.09 -7.34
CA CYS A 250 -27.14 0.11 -6.60
C CYS A 250 -28.57 -0.03 -7.15
N PHE A 251 -29.04 0.94 -7.94
CA PHE A 251 -30.43 0.98 -8.40
C PHE A 251 -30.58 0.65 -9.88
N LYS A 252 -31.64 -0.09 -10.21
CA LYS A 252 -32.27 -0.08 -11.52
C LYS A 252 -33.26 1.08 -11.55
N VAL A 253 -33.09 1.98 -12.52
CA VAL A 253 -33.86 3.22 -12.61
C VAL A 253 -34.81 3.14 -13.81
N THR A 254 -36.11 3.24 -13.54
CA THR A 254 -37.14 3.23 -14.57
C THR A 254 -37.69 4.64 -14.74
N LYS A 255 -37.49 5.23 -15.92
CA LYS A 255 -38.09 6.51 -16.30
C LYS A 255 -39.57 6.31 -16.62
N ARG A 256 -40.39 7.29 -16.27
CA ARG A 256 -41.82 7.34 -16.59
C ARG A 256 -42.11 8.68 -17.24
N ASP A 257 -42.90 8.68 -18.31
CA ASP A 257 -43.26 9.91 -19.02
C ASP A 257 -44.10 10.81 -18.11
N GLU A 258 -43.74 12.09 -18.02
CA GLU A 258 -44.40 13.12 -17.20
C GLU A 258 -44.50 12.80 -15.68
N ASP A 259 -43.75 11.83 -15.15
CA ASP A 259 -43.74 11.49 -13.72
C ASP A 259 -42.33 11.18 -13.18
N SER A 260 -42.18 11.17 -11.84
CA SER A 260 -40.93 10.87 -11.16
C SER A 260 -40.41 9.48 -11.50
N SER A 261 -39.11 9.37 -11.78
CA SER A 261 -38.43 8.09 -11.99
C SER A 261 -38.53 7.19 -10.76
N LEU A 262 -38.67 5.89 -10.99
CA LEU A 262 -38.69 4.88 -9.95
C LEU A 262 -37.33 4.23 -9.80
N MET A 263 -36.98 3.89 -8.56
CA MET A 263 -35.72 3.26 -8.18
C MET A 263 -36.04 1.93 -7.52
N GLN A 264 -35.44 0.87 -8.05
CA GLN A 264 -35.52 -0.48 -7.49
C GLN A 264 -34.11 -0.94 -7.16
N LEU A 265 -33.92 -1.61 -6.04
CA LEU A 265 -32.61 -2.17 -5.69
C LEU A 265 -32.31 -3.38 -6.58
N LYS A 266 -31.13 -3.42 -7.20
CA LYS A 266 -30.70 -4.60 -7.96
C LYS A 266 -30.60 -5.82 -7.04
N GLU A 267 -30.83 -7.00 -7.60
CA GLU A 267 -30.99 -8.24 -6.82
C GLU A 267 -29.76 -8.54 -5.96
N GLU A 268 -28.57 -8.34 -6.51
CA GLU A 268 -27.29 -8.54 -5.84
C GLU A 268 -27.07 -7.63 -4.62
N PHE A 269 -27.81 -6.53 -4.49
CA PHE A 269 -27.70 -5.57 -3.38
C PHE A 269 -28.84 -5.68 -2.36
N ARG A 270 -29.72 -6.68 -2.46
CA ARG A 270 -30.84 -6.90 -1.52
C ARG A 270 -30.44 -7.61 -0.22
N THR A 271 -29.18 -7.47 0.18
CA THR A 271 -28.69 -7.87 1.49
C THR A 271 -27.89 -6.72 2.09
N TYR A 272 -27.92 -6.58 3.42
CA TYR A 272 -27.19 -5.49 4.09
C TYR A 272 -25.69 -5.55 3.76
N GLU A 273 -25.09 -6.74 3.81
CA GLU A 273 -23.66 -6.94 3.51
C GLU A 273 -23.27 -6.48 2.11
N ALA A 274 -24.04 -6.87 1.08
CA ALA A 274 -23.74 -6.47 -0.29
C ALA A 274 -23.96 -4.96 -0.51
N LEU A 275 -25.08 -4.42 -0.02
CA LEU A 275 -25.38 -2.98 -0.12
C LEU A 275 -24.33 -2.14 0.60
N ARG A 276 -23.94 -2.56 1.81
CA ARG A 276 -22.94 -1.87 2.64
C ARG A 276 -21.57 -1.91 1.99
N ARG A 277 -21.18 -3.06 1.42
CA ARG A 277 -19.92 -3.19 0.68
C ARG A 277 -19.86 -2.23 -0.51
N GLU A 278 -20.94 -2.15 -1.30
CA GLU A 278 -20.99 -1.26 -2.47
C GLU A 278 -21.00 0.22 -2.06
N HIS A 279 -21.72 0.55 -0.99
CA HIS A 279 -21.67 1.86 -0.35
C HIS A 279 -20.25 2.26 0.06
N ASP A 280 -19.53 1.39 0.77
CA ASP A 280 -18.17 1.66 1.23
C ASP A 280 -17.20 1.77 0.05
N SER A 281 -17.32 0.87 -0.93
CA SER A 281 -16.57 0.90 -2.19
C SER A 281 -16.69 2.25 -2.88
N GLN A 282 -17.91 2.79 -2.97
CA GLN A 282 -18.13 4.10 -3.57
C GLN A 282 -17.45 5.23 -2.79
N ILE A 283 -17.42 5.20 -1.46
CA ILE A 283 -16.70 6.21 -0.66
C ILE A 283 -15.19 6.09 -0.89
N VAL A 284 -14.66 4.87 -0.97
CA VAL A 284 -13.23 4.63 -1.28
C VAL A 284 -12.88 5.17 -2.66
N GLN A 285 -13.72 4.94 -3.68
CA GLN A 285 -13.52 5.50 -5.03
C GLN A 285 -13.52 7.03 -5.00
N ILE A 286 -14.44 7.67 -4.27
CA ILE A 286 -14.48 9.13 -4.10
C ILE A 286 -13.18 9.66 -3.51
N ALA A 287 -12.61 8.95 -2.53
CA ALA A 287 -11.32 9.30 -1.94
C ALA A 287 -10.17 9.16 -2.94
N MET A 288 -10.14 8.06 -3.72
CA MET A 288 -9.14 7.84 -4.76
C MET A 288 -9.19 8.93 -5.84
N GLU A 289 -10.38 9.26 -6.34
CA GLU A 289 -10.60 10.37 -7.29
C GLU A 289 -10.17 11.73 -6.72
N ALA A 290 -10.23 11.90 -5.40
CA ALA A 290 -9.76 13.11 -4.71
C ALA A 290 -8.25 13.08 -4.39
N GLY A 291 -7.52 12.05 -4.83
CA GLY A 291 -6.10 11.86 -4.56
C GLY A 291 -5.77 11.59 -3.09
N LEU A 292 -6.73 11.03 -2.33
CA LEU A 292 -6.56 10.70 -0.92
C LEU A 292 -6.19 9.23 -0.75
N ARG A 293 -5.06 8.98 -0.09
CA ARG A 293 -4.61 7.63 0.28
C ARG A 293 -4.87 7.39 1.76
N ILE A 294 -5.81 6.49 2.04
CA ILE A 294 -6.29 6.18 3.39
C ILE A 294 -6.08 4.69 3.66
N ALA A 295 -5.45 4.37 4.79
CA ALA A 295 -5.14 2.98 5.15
C ALA A 295 -6.41 2.21 5.62
N PRO A 296 -6.44 0.87 5.51
CA PRO A 296 -7.63 0.08 5.87
C PRO A 296 -8.09 0.24 7.32
N ASP A 297 -7.17 0.46 8.26
CA ASP A 297 -7.44 0.74 9.66
C ASP A 297 -8.06 2.11 9.90
N GLN A 298 -7.60 3.12 9.17
CA GLN A 298 -8.23 4.45 9.14
C GLN A 298 -9.62 4.37 8.52
N TRP A 299 -9.81 3.60 7.44
CA TRP A 299 -11.13 3.37 6.85
C TRP A 299 -12.10 2.69 7.81
N SER A 300 -11.65 1.65 8.51
CA SER A 300 -12.44 1.00 9.57
C SER A 300 -12.87 2.01 10.62
N SER A 301 -11.95 2.87 11.06
CA SER A 301 -12.28 3.93 12.04
C SER A 301 -13.25 4.96 11.47
N LEU A 302 -13.12 5.37 10.21
CA LEU A 302 -13.94 6.40 9.58
C LEU A 302 -15.37 5.93 9.31
N LEU A 303 -15.53 4.70 8.80
CA LEU A 303 -16.82 4.17 8.35
C LEU A 303 -17.56 3.35 9.40
N TYR A 304 -16.83 2.77 10.36
CA TYR A 304 -17.38 1.86 11.37
C TYR A 304 -17.13 2.33 12.81
N GLY A 305 -16.17 3.23 13.04
CA GLY A 305 -15.82 3.68 14.39
C GLY A 305 -15.05 2.62 15.19
N ASP A 306 -14.52 1.59 14.52
CA ASP A 306 -13.84 0.46 15.13
C ASP A 306 -12.61 0.04 14.33
N GLN A 307 -12.03 -1.11 14.69
CA GLN A 307 -10.88 -1.73 14.04
C GLN A 307 -11.17 -3.15 13.53
N SER A 308 -12.43 -3.62 13.60
CA SER A 308 -12.81 -4.98 13.19
C SER A 308 -13.01 -5.11 11.68
N HIS A 309 -13.22 -4.00 10.97
CA HIS A 309 -13.50 -4.00 9.52
C HIS A 309 -12.25 -3.78 8.65
N LYS A 310 -11.04 -3.89 9.21
CA LYS A 310 -9.77 -3.71 8.46
C LYS A 310 -9.66 -4.62 7.24
N SER A 311 -9.92 -5.91 7.42
CA SER A 311 -9.82 -6.90 6.34
C SER A 311 -10.87 -6.68 5.26
N HIS A 312 -12.09 -6.27 5.66
CA HIS A 312 -13.15 -5.88 4.74
C HIS A 312 -12.72 -4.67 3.88
N MET A 313 -12.22 -3.61 4.51
CA MET A 313 -11.74 -2.42 3.80
C MET A 313 -10.52 -2.73 2.91
N GLN A 314 -9.61 -3.58 3.37
CA GLN A 314 -8.49 -4.07 2.54
C GLN A 314 -9.02 -4.79 1.29
N SER A 315 -9.99 -5.68 1.45
CA SER A 315 -10.61 -6.40 0.33
C SER A 315 -11.28 -5.46 -0.68
N ILE A 316 -11.92 -4.39 -0.22
CA ILE A 316 -12.50 -3.36 -1.10
C ILE A 316 -11.39 -2.65 -1.88
N ILE A 317 -10.35 -2.16 -1.19
CA ILE A 317 -9.24 -1.45 -1.83
C ILE A 317 -8.55 -2.33 -2.88
N ASP A 318 -8.29 -3.60 -2.56
CA ASP A 318 -7.63 -4.53 -3.47
C ASP A 318 -8.50 -4.81 -4.71
N LYS A 319 -9.82 -4.89 -4.56
CA LYS A 319 -10.76 -5.06 -5.70
C LYS A 319 -10.88 -3.83 -6.59
N LEU A 320 -10.61 -2.64 -6.05
CA LEU A 320 -10.61 -1.39 -6.82
C LEU A 320 -9.28 -1.15 -7.56
N GLN A 321 -8.24 -1.92 -7.25
CA GLN A 321 -6.99 -1.85 -8.00
C GLN A 321 -7.17 -2.49 -9.38
N THR A 322 -6.74 -1.75 -10.40
CA THR A 322 -6.67 -2.20 -11.78
C THR A 322 -5.23 -2.06 -12.27
N PRO A 323 -4.83 -2.71 -13.37
CA PRO A 323 -3.51 -2.49 -13.96
C PRO A 323 -3.24 -1.00 -14.28
N ALA A 324 -4.27 -0.21 -14.59
CA ALA A 324 -4.16 1.22 -14.85
C ALA A 324 -3.97 2.07 -13.58
N SER A 325 -4.24 1.53 -12.38
CA SER A 325 -4.16 2.28 -11.12
C SER A 325 -2.77 2.82 -10.82
N PHE A 326 -1.71 2.16 -11.28
CA PHE A 326 -0.34 2.69 -11.10
C PHE A 326 -0.15 3.97 -11.93
N ALA A 327 -0.50 3.98 -13.22
CA ALA A 327 -0.38 5.18 -14.06
C ALA A 327 -1.23 6.35 -13.52
N GLN A 328 -2.44 6.06 -13.03
CA GLN A 328 -3.27 7.06 -12.35
C GLN A 328 -2.59 7.63 -11.10
N SER A 329 -1.95 6.77 -10.29
CA SER A 329 -1.22 7.19 -9.10
C SER A 329 -0.03 8.10 -9.43
N VAL A 330 0.63 7.90 -10.57
CA VAL A 330 1.70 8.79 -11.05
C VAL A 330 1.14 10.19 -11.35
N GLN A 331 -0.03 10.28 -11.99
CA GLN A 331 -0.70 11.55 -12.25
C GLN A 331 -1.12 12.24 -10.95
N GLU A 332 -1.67 11.50 -9.99
CA GLU A 332 -2.01 12.01 -8.65
C GLU A 332 -0.78 12.60 -7.93
N LEU A 333 0.36 11.91 -8.00
CA LEU A 333 1.62 12.42 -7.46
C LEU A 333 2.01 13.73 -8.16
N THR A 334 1.94 13.81 -9.50
CA THR A 334 2.24 15.06 -10.23
C THR A 334 1.36 16.22 -9.75
N ILE A 335 0.06 15.99 -9.54
CA ILE A 335 -0.86 17.01 -9.01
C ILE A 335 -0.46 17.43 -7.59
N ALA A 336 -0.09 16.47 -6.73
CA ALA A 336 0.36 16.74 -5.38
C ALA A 336 1.66 17.57 -5.35
N LEU A 337 2.61 17.26 -6.23
CA LEU A 337 3.87 17.99 -6.39
C LEU A 337 3.63 19.42 -6.84
N GLN A 338 2.77 19.63 -7.86
CA GLN A 338 2.40 20.97 -8.34
C GLN A 338 1.81 21.85 -7.23
N ARG A 339 0.98 21.29 -6.34
CA ARG A 339 0.41 22.02 -5.20
C ARG A 339 1.45 22.48 -4.19
N THR A 340 2.58 21.77 -4.08
CA THR A 340 3.65 22.06 -3.11
C THR A 340 4.86 22.76 -3.70
N GLY A 341 4.89 22.95 -5.03
CA GLY A 341 6.00 23.57 -5.76
C GLY A 341 7.21 22.65 -6.00
N ASP A 342 7.10 21.37 -5.67
CA ASP A 342 8.13 20.33 -5.89
C ASP A 342 9.57 20.72 -5.48
N PRO A 343 9.83 21.06 -4.20
CA PRO A 343 11.14 21.54 -3.76
C PRO A 343 12.27 20.52 -3.94
N ALA A 344 11.95 19.22 -3.96
CA ALA A 344 12.90 18.14 -4.12
C ALA A 344 13.09 17.70 -5.58
N ASN A 345 12.44 18.39 -6.53
CA ASN A 345 12.44 18.05 -7.96
C ASN A 345 12.08 16.57 -8.21
N LEU A 346 11.07 16.05 -7.51
CA LEU A 346 10.59 14.67 -7.66
C LEU A 346 9.99 14.41 -9.03
N ASN A 347 9.57 15.46 -9.76
CA ASN A 347 9.07 15.32 -11.12
C ASN A 347 10.12 14.73 -12.09
N ARG A 348 11.42 14.79 -11.76
CA ARG A 348 12.48 14.07 -12.50
C ARG A 348 12.28 12.54 -12.55
N LEU A 349 11.54 11.98 -11.60
CA LEU A 349 11.25 10.55 -11.53
C LEU A 349 10.14 10.12 -12.50
N ARG A 350 9.38 11.07 -13.06
CA ARG A 350 8.18 10.79 -13.85
C ARG A 350 8.41 9.84 -15.04
N PRO A 351 9.43 10.02 -15.90
CA PRO A 351 9.64 9.10 -17.02
C PRO A 351 9.91 7.66 -16.57
N HIS A 352 10.65 7.50 -15.46
CA HIS A 352 10.95 6.21 -14.86
C HIS A 352 9.69 5.56 -14.28
N LEU A 353 8.83 6.34 -13.63
CA LEU A 353 7.55 5.87 -13.10
C LEU A 353 6.57 5.46 -14.20
N GLU A 354 6.51 6.23 -15.30
CA GLU A 354 5.69 5.90 -16.46
C GLU A 354 6.18 4.61 -17.15
N LEU A 355 7.51 4.43 -17.27
CA LEU A 355 8.10 3.18 -17.76
C LEU A 355 7.69 1.98 -16.89
N LEU A 356 7.82 2.11 -15.57
CA LEU A 356 7.43 1.04 -14.64
C LEU A 356 5.93 0.75 -14.68
N ALA A 357 5.09 1.78 -14.85
CA ALA A 357 3.63 1.64 -14.92
C ALA A 357 3.17 0.91 -16.19
N ASN A 358 3.94 1.00 -17.27
CA ASN A 358 3.67 0.33 -18.55
C ASN A 358 4.09 -1.15 -18.57
N ILE A 359 4.75 -1.66 -17.52
CA ILE A 359 5.03 -3.09 -17.38
C ILE A 359 3.71 -3.84 -17.20
N ASP A 360 3.44 -4.83 -18.06
CA ASP A 360 2.26 -5.70 -17.93
C ASP A 360 2.38 -6.59 -16.68
N PRO A 361 1.48 -6.45 -15.68
CA PRO A 361 1.50 -7.29 -14.49
C PRO A 361 0.88 -8.68 -14.70
N SER A 362 0.28 -8.95 -15.86
CA SER A 362 -0.46 -10.18 -16.13
C SER A 362 0.44 -11.43 -16.06
N PRO A 363 -0.13 -12.59 -15.67
CA PRO A 363 0.61 -13.86 -15.71
C PRO A 363 1.06 -14.22 -17.14
N ASP A 364 0.27 -13.82 -18.14
CA ASP A 364 0.44 -14.14 -19.56
C ASP A 364 1.35 -13.15 -20.32
N ALA A 365 1.90 -12.15 -19.61
CA ALA A 365 2.83 -11.19 -20.19
C ALA A 365 4.03 -11.90 -20.84
N PRO A 366 4.46 -11.49 -22.04
CA PRO A 366 5.64 -12.06 -22.67
C PRO A 366 6.89 -11.80 -21.82
N PRO A 367 7.90 -12.69 -21.89
CA PRO A 367 9.16 -12.46 -21.20
C PRO A 367 9.83 -11.17 -21.69
N PRO A 368 10.46 -10.40 -20.78
CA PRO A 368 11.12 -9.17 -21.18
C PRO A 368 12.36 -9.47 -22.03
N THR A 369 12.63 -8.59 -22.99
CA THR A 369 13.96 -8.52 -23.63
C THR A 369 15.01 -8.08 -22.61
N TRP A 370 16.28 -8.29 -22.93
CA TRP A 370 17.40 -7.83 -22.09
C TRP A 370 17.40 -6.31 -21.90
N GLU A 371 17.14 -5.55 -22.96
CA GLU A 371 17.00 -4.09 -22.90
C GLU A 371 15.83 -3.67 -22.00
N GLN A 372 14.66 -4.33 -22.11
CA GLN A 372 13.51 -4.05 -21.25
C GLN A 372 13.82 -4.34 -19.78
N LEU A 373 14.56 -5.42 -19.51
CA LEU A 373 15.00 -5.77 -18.16
C LEU A 373 15.94 -4.71 -17.58
N GLU A 374 16.98 -4.30 -18.31
CA GLU A 374 17.89 -3.23 -17.89
C GLU A 374 17.09 -1.95 -17.58
N ASN A 375 16.30 -1.48 -18.56
CA ASN A 375 15.54 -0.24 -18.43
C ASN A 375 14.57 -0.28 -17.23
N GLY A 376 13.90 -1.41 -17.01
CA GLY A 376 13.02 -1.60 -15.84
C GLY A 376 13.78 -1.54 -14.51
N LEU A 377 14.96 -2.18 -14.43
CA LEU A 377 15.76 -2.22 -13.21
C LEU A 377 16.49 -0.90 -12.92
N VAL A 378 16.95 -0.20 -13.94
CA VAL A 378 17.48 1.17 -13.83
C VAL A 378 16.39 2.13 -13.37
N ALA A 379 15.17 2.01 -13.91
CA ALA A 379 14.04 2.85 -13.52
C ALA A 379 13.65 2.65 -12.05
N VAL A 380 13.49 1.40 -11.58
CA VAL A 380 13.13 1.14 -10.18
C VAL A 380 14.24 1.56 -9.22
N ARG A 381 15.52 1.34 -9.58
CA ARG A 381 16.67 1.83 -8.81
C ARG A 381 16.60 3.35 -8.63
N THR A 382 16.42 4.09 -9.72
CA THR A 382 16.32 5.56 -9.72
C THR A 382 15.15 6.06 -8.87
N VAL A 383 13.98 5.42 -8.99
CA VAL A 383 12.76 5.78 -8.25
C VAL A 383 12.92 5.52 -6.75
N VAL A 384 13.46 4.36 -6.35
CA VAL A 384 13.68 4.03 -4.93
C VAL A 384 14.76 4.93 -4.31
N HIS A 385 15.85 5.22 -5.02
CA HIS A 385 16.83 6.21 -4.57
C HIS A 385 16.18 7.58 -4.36
N GLY A 386 15.35 8.04 -5.29
CA GLY A 386 14.62 9.31 -5.17
C GLY A 386 13.69 9.36 -3.96
N LEU A 387 13.04 8.24 -3.61
CA LEU A 387 12.23 8.13 -2.38
C LEU A 387 13.10 8.28 -1.13
N VAL A 388 14.21 7.55 -1.06
CA VAL A 388 15.12 7.59 0.09
C VAL A 388 15.69 8.98 0.29
N ASP A 389 16.18 9.61 -0.79
CA ASP A 389 16.69 10.99 -0.81
C ASP A 389 15.63 11.98 -0.28
N TYR A 390 14.40 11.86 -0.77
CA TYR A 390 13.30 12.69 -0.29
C TYR A 390 13.01 12.48 1.21
N ILE A 391 12.94 11.22 1.67
CA ILE A 391 12.66 10.91 3.08
C ILE A 391 13.76 11.49 3.99
N GLN A 392 15.02 11.38 3.60
CA GLN A 392 16.15 11.84 4.40
C GLN A 392 16.28 13.36 4.42
N ASN A 393 16.08 14.02 3.27
CA ASN A 393 16.43 15.43 3.11
C ASN A 393 15.23 16.38 3.14
N HIS A 394 14.01 15.87 2.87
CA HIS A 394 12.82 16.71 2.67
C HIS A 394 11.59 16.28 3.48
N SER A 395 11.58 15.09 4.10
CA SER A 395 10.47 14.69 4.96
C SER A 395 10.47 15.47 6.27
N LYS A 396 9.31 16.05 6.60
CA LYS A 396 9.08 16.80 7.84
C LYS A 396 9.19 15.96 9.13
N LYS A 397 9.43 14.65 9.03
CA LYS A 397 9.61 13.77 10.21
C LYS A 397 10.79 14.14 11.09
N GLY A 398 11.75 14.93 10.60
CA GLY A 398 12.83 15.51 11.42
C GLY A 398 12.42 16.69 12.31
N ALA A 399 11.27 17.32 12.08
CA ALA A 399 10.85 18.53 12.81
C ALA A 399 9.84 18.26 13.95
N ASP A 400 9.22 17.07 14.01
CA ASP A 400 8.21 16.76 15.04
C ASP A 400 8.81 16.36 16.41
N GLN A 401 10.13 16.16 16.51
CA GLN A 401 10.78 16.03 17.82
C GLN A 401 10.86 17.37 18.60
N GLN A 402 10.56 18.52 17.97
CA GLN A 402 10.47 19.81 18.67
C GLN A 402 9.06 20.17 19.16
N GLN A 403 7.99 19.43 18.81
CA GLN A 403 6.64 19.72 19.34
C GLN A 403 6.41 19.18 20.76
N HIS A 404 7.24 18.25 21.25
CA HIS A 404 7.18 17.84 22.66
C HIS A 404 7.77 18.86 23.64
N SER A 405 8.47 19.90 23.18
CA SER A 405 9.13 20.90 24.04
C SER A 405 8.15 21.88 24.73
N LYS A 406 6.84 21.81 24.44
CA LYS A 406 5.83 22.67 25.09
C LYS A 406 4.69 21.90 25.77
N TYR A 407 4.78 20.57 25.86
CA TYR A 407 3.74 19.78 26.53
C TYR A 407 3.94 19.83 28.05
N LYS A 408 2.94 20.32 28.77
CA LYS A 408 2.93 20.47 30.24
C LYS A 408 4.06 21.34 30.79
N THR A 409 4.54 22.35 30.05
CA THR A 409 5.53 23.33 30.54
C THR A 409 4.92 24.50 31.31
N TYR A 410 3.60 24.65 31.30
CA TYR A 410 2.86 25.67 32.05
C TYR A 410 1.65 25.04 32.75
N MET A 411 1.29 25.62 33.90
CA MET A 411 0.17 25.14 34.70
C MET A 411 -1.19 25.49 34.09
N CYS A 412 -2.10 24.51 34.04
CA CYS A 412 -3.43 24.71 33.48
C CYS A 412 -4.26 25.67 34.33
N ARG A 413 -4.71 26.76 33.70
CA ARG A 413 -5.50 27.80 34.36
C ARG A 413 -6.85 27.28 34.85
N ASP A 414 -7.52 26.44 34.05
CA ASP A 414 -8.84 25.88 34.38
C ASP A 414 -8.74 24.92 35.57
N MET A 415 -7.72 24.06 35.59
CA MET A 415 -7.47 23.18 36.73
C MET A 415 -7.16 23.98 38.00
N LYS A 416 -6.34 25.03 37.90
CA LYS A 416 -5.95 25.87 39.04
C LYS A 416 -7.11 26.70 39.61
N GLN A 417 -8.02 27.18 38.77
CA GLN A 417 -9.10 28.09 39.18
C GLN A 417 -10.42 27.39 39.49
N ARG A 418 -10.74 26.27 38.82
CA ARG A 418 -12.05 25.61 38.91
C ARG A 418 -12.00 24.21 39.52
N GLY A 419 -10.81 23.68 39.81
CA GLY A 419 -10.63 22.31 40.30
C GLY A 419 -10.95 21.23 39.28
N GLY A 420 -11.18 21.60 38.00
CA GLY A 420 -11.50 20.67 36.93
C GLY A 420 -11.24 21.26 35.55
N CYS A 421 -10.60 20.49 34.68
CA CYS A 421 -10.31 20.89 33.30
C CYS A 421 -11.23 20.13 32.32
N PRO A 422 -11.96 20.83 31.43
CA PRO A 422 -12.83 20.18 30.44
C PRO A 422 -12.08 19.33 29.41
N ARG A 423 -10.75 19.51 29.32
CA ARG A 423 -9.87 18.71 28.44
C ARG A 423 -9.31 17.46 29.10
N GLY A 424 -9.54 17.23 30.40
CA GLY A 424 -9.10 16.03 31.11
C GLY A 424 -7.63 15.67 30.88
N ALA A 425 -7.32 14.39 30.74
CA ALA A 425 -5.97 13.89 30.48
C ALA A 425 -5.36 14.37 29.14
N SER A 426 -6.20 14.88 28.23
CA SER A 426 -5.81 15.40 26.92
C SER A 426 -5.31 16.85 26.97
N CYS A 427 -5.33 17.49 28.14
CA CYS A 427 -4.87 18.86 28.31
C CYS A 427 -3.35 18.96 28.08
N THR A 428 -2.93 19.95 27.31
CA THR A 428 -1.52 20.23 27.01
C THR A 428 -0.81 21.04 28.09
N PHE A 429 -1.54 21.48 29.12
CA PHE A 429 -1.03 22.20 30.29
C PHE A 429 -1.02 21.29 31.51
N ALA A 430 -0.06 21.47 32.41
CA ALA A 430 0.09 20.63 33.60
C ALA A 430 -1.11 20.77 34.54
N HIS A 431 -1.62 19.66 35.05
CA HIS A 431 -2.69 19.59 36.05
C HIS A 431 -2.17 19.37 37.48
N SER A 432 -0.88 19.05 37.62
CA SER A 432 -0.17 18.97 38.90
C SER A 432 1.25 19.53 38.78
N GLN A 433 1.91 19.77 39.92
CA GLN A 433 3.31 20.20 39.96
C GLN A 433 4.25 19.12 39.39
N GLU A 434 3.97 17.84 39.63
CA GLU A 434 4.72 16.72 39.05
C GLU A 434 4.63 16.69 37.51
N GLU A 435 3.47 17.02 36.96
CA GLU A 435 3.28 17.12 35.52
C GLU A 435 4.07 18.28 34.91
N LEU A 436 4.18 19.38 35.64
CA LEU A 436 4.94 20.58 35.22
C LEU A 436 6.45 20.31 35.19
N GLU A 437 6.96 19.64 36.22
CA GLU A 437 8.37 19.28 36.36
C GLU A 437 8.81 18.21 35.33
N LYS A 438 7.90 17.30 34.96
CA LYS A 438 8.12 16.33 33.87
C LYS A 438 8.13 16.98 32.48
N GLY A 439 7.47 18.12 32.31
CA GLY A 439 7.43 18.85 31.03
C GLY A 439 8.59 19.84 30.83
N THR A 440 9.29 20.21 31.91
CA THR A 440 10.40 21.19 31.90
C THR A 440 11.79 20.58 31.98
N ARG A 441 11.88 19.26 32.18
CA ARG A 441 13.09 18.45 32.01
C ARG A 441 13.08 17.79 30.64
#